data_AF-A0A550HB09-F1
#
_entry.id   AF-A0A550HB09-F1
#
_cell.length_a   1.000
_cell.length_b   1.000
_cell.length_c   1.000
_cell.angle_alpha   90.00
_cell.angle_beta   90.00
_cell.angle_gamma   90.00
#
_symmetry.space_group_name_H-M   'P 1'
#
loop_
_entity.id
_entity.type
_entity.pdbx_description
1 polymer ?
#
loop_
_entity_poly.entity_id
_entity_poly.type
_entity_poly.pdbx_seq_one_letter_code
_entity_poly.pdbx_strand_id
1 'polypeptide(L)' 'MSEPESQIGPELLVTILKEAGRPMTTRELYDESRKIVPNCASANIIILNYMRLRGQIKGKREDRKWIWWV' A
#
# COMPACT_ATOMS: atom_id res chain seq x y z
N MET A 1 3.69 -23.04 -1.62
CA MET A 1 4.50 -21.92 -1.10
C MET A 1 4.79 -21.02 -2.28
N SER A 2 4.15 -19.85 -2.36
CA SER A 2 4.39 -18.91 -3.46
C SER A 2 5.71 -18.18 -3.19
N GLU A 3 6.57 -18.11 -4.19
CA GLU A 3 7.93 -17.54 -4.12
C GLU A 3 7.92 -16.09 -3.62
N PRO A 4 8.91 -15.67 -2.82
CA PRO A 4 9.01 -14.29 -2.30
C PRO A 4 9.43 -13.26 -3.36
N GLU A 5 9.69 -13.67 -4.60
CA GLU A 5 10.22 -12.78 -5.66
C GLU A 5 9.11 -12.09 -6.50
N SER A 6 7.84 -12.46 -6.34
CA SER A 6 6.80 -12.12 -7.34
C SER A 6 5.92 -10.90 -7.03
N GLN A 7 6.04 -10.26 -5.86
CA GLN A 7 5.17 -9.12 -5.51
C GLN A 7 5.97 -7.83 -5.39
N ILE A 8 6.39 -7.30 -6.55
CA ILE A 8 6.91 -5.94 -6.67
C ILE A 8 5.79 -5.07 -7.23
N GLY A 9 5.46 -3.96 -6.59
CA GLY A 9 4.42 -3.05 -7.08
C GLY A 9 3.15 -3.01 -6.22
N PRO A 10 1.95 -2.89 -6.82
CA PRO A 10 0.67 -2.81 -6.11
C PRO A 10 0.38 -4.00 -5.18
N GLU A 11 0.82 -5.20 -5.54
CA GLU A 11 0.59 -6.43 -4.78
C GLU A 11 1.29 -6.37 -3.40
N LEU A 12 2.50 -5.82 -3.37
CA LEU A 12 3.24 -5.56 -2.13
C LEU A 12 2.45 -4.68 -1.17
N LEU A 13 1.78 -3.64 -1.70
CA LEU A 13 1.00 -2.70 -0.88
C LEU A 13 -0.22 -3.38 -0.27
N VAL A 14 -0.87 -4.30 -1.00
CA VAL A 14 -1.98 -5.11 -0.46
C VAL A 14 -1.47 -6.04 0.64
N THR A 15 -0.32 -6.67 0.44
CA THR A 15 0.30 -7.55 1.45
C THR A 15 0.63 -6.78 2.72
N ILE A 16 1.31 -5.63 2.61
CA ILE A 16 1.60 -4.75 3.76
C ILE A 16 0.32 -4.35 4.49
N LEU A 17 -0.73 -3.95 3.79
CA LEU A 17 -2.00 -3.56 4.42
C LEU A 17 -2.68 -4.73 5.15
N LYS A 18 -2.62 -5.93 4.59
CA LYS A 18 -3.17 -7.15 5.24
C LYS A 18 -2.38 -7.50 6.49
N GLU A 19 -1.06 -7.48 6.41
CA GLU A 19 -0.16 -7.80 7.52
C GLU A 19 -0.25 -6.77 8.64
N ALA A 20 -0.39 -5.49 8.30
CA ALA A 20 -0.54 -4.43 9.29
C ALA A 20 -1.85 -4.55 10.09
N GLY A 21 -2.92 -5.10 9.49
CA GLY A 21 -4.22 -5.30 10.15
C GLY A 21 -4.91 -4.01 10.61
N ARG A 22 -4.45 -2.84 10.15
CA ARG A 22 -4.96 -1.52 10.52
C ARG A 22 -4.90 -0.55 9.34
N PRO A 23 -5.73 0.51 9.32
CA PRO A 23 -5.55 1.59 8.37
C PRO A 23 -4.17 2.23 8.48
N MET A 24 -3.58 2.54 7.33
CA MET A 24 -2.27 3.16 7.22
C MET A 24 -2.34 4.41 6.36
N THR A 25 -1.55 5.42 6.72
CA THR A 25 -1.34 6.59 5.90
C THR A 25 -0.47 6.27 4.69
N THR A 26 -0.50 7.13 3.66
CA THR A 26 0.43 7.03 2.52
C THR A 26 1.89 7.00 2.97
N ARG A 27 2.24 7.77 4.02
CA ARG A 27 3.60 7.82 4.56
C ARG A 27 4.00 6.50 5.22
N GLU A 28 3.14 5.94 6.06
CA GLU A 28 3.41 4.65 6.69
C GLU A 28 3.56 3.54 5.65
N LEU A 29 2.70 3.51 4.63
CA LEU A 29 2.83 2.54 3.53
C LEU A 29 4.14 2.69 2.76
N TYR A 30 4.57 3.93 2.53
CA TYR A 30 5.86 4.20 1.91
C TYR A 30 7.00 3.68 2.77
N ASP A 31 7.01 3.99 4.06
CA ASP A 31 8.06 3.57 4.99
C ASP A 31 8.11 2.04 5.12
N GLU A 32 6.96 1.34 5.22
CA GLU A 32 6.93 -0.14 5.24
C GLU A 32 7.39 -0.74 3.90
N SER A 33 6.95 -0.18 2.77
CA SER A 33 7.35 -0.70 1.45
C SER A 33 8.85 -0.62 1.21
N ARG A 34 9.54 0.37 1.79
CA ARG A 34 10.99 0.55 1.65
C ARG A 34 11.81 -0.41 2.51
N LYS A 35 11.22 -0.98 3.57
CA LYS A 35 11.88 -2.03 4.35
C LYS A 35 12.03 -3.32 3.54
N ILE A 36 11.09 -3.58 2.63
CA ILE A 36 11.06 -4.78 1.79
C ILE A 36 11.76 -4.52 0.46
N VAL A 37 11.41 -3.42 -0.22
CA VAL A 37 11.99 -3.02 -1.51
C VAL A 37 12.59 -1.61 -1.37
N PRO A 38 13.90 -1.50 -1.08
CA PRO A 38 14.60 -0.22 -1.07
C PRO A 38 14.47 0.39 -2.46
N ASN A 39 13.72 1.50 -2.58
CA ASN A 39 13.32 2.19 -3.83
C ASN A 39 11.94 1.83 -4.40
N CYS A 40 11.03 1.27 -3.60
CA CYS A 40 9.63 1.11 -4.00
C CYS A 40 8.96 2.47 -4.29
N ALA A 41 8.78 2.81 -5.57
CA ALA A 41 8.05 4.01 -6.00
C ALA A 41 6.52 3.83 -5.94
N SER A 42 6.07 2.60 -5.64
CA SER A 42 4.68 2.17 -5.73
C SER A 42 3.78 2.78 -4.65
N ALA A 43 4.34 3.08 -3.48
CA ALA A 43 3.62 3.65 -2.34
C ALA A 43 3.43 5.17 -2.48
N ASN A 44 2.82 5.59 -3.60
CA ASN A 44 2.43 6.97 -3.83
C ASN A 44 0.91 7.11 -3.99
N ILE A 45 0.42 8.32 -3.79
CA ILE A 45 -1.01 8.62 -3.77
C ILE A 45 -1.74 8.29 -5.08
N ILE A 46 -1.06 8.39 -6.23
CA ILE A 46 -1.65 8.13 -7.55
C ILE A 46 -1.94 6.64 -7.69
N ILE A 47 -0.95 5.80 -7.37
CA ILE A 47 -1.09 4.33 -7.43
C ILE A 47 -2.11 3.84 -6.41
N LEU A 48 -2.05 4.31 -5.17
CA LEU A 48 -3.01 3.92 -4.13
C LEU A 48 -4.45 4.31 -4.50
N ASN A 49 -4.64 5.50 -5.07
CA ASN A 49 -5.97 5.91 -5.53
C ASN A 49 -6.44 5.09 -6.74
N TYR A 50 -5.53 4.72 -7.66
CA TYR A 50 -5.86 3.81 -8.76
C TYR A 50 -6.31 2.43 -8.24
N MET A 51 -5.57 1.85 -7.28
CA MET A 51 -5.95 0.60 -6.62
C MET A 51 -7.31 0.69 -5.92
N ARG A 52 -7.59 1.82 -5.25
CA ARG A 52 -8.88 2.10 -4.62
C ARG A 52 -10.02 2.09 -5.64
N LEU A 53 -9.84 2.74 -6.78
CA LEU A 53 -10.84 2.79 -7.85
C LEU A 53 -11.10 1.42 -8.48
N ARG A 54 -10.09 0.52 -8.47
CA ARG A 54 -10.24 -0.87 -8.93
C ARG A 54 -10.77 -1.82 -7.87
N GLY A 55 -11.07 -1.35 -6.66
CA GLY A 55 -11.57 -2.18 -5.56
C GLY A 55 -10.53 -3.10 -4.93
N GLN A 56 -9.24 -2.88 -5.19
CA GLN A 56 -8.16 -3.68 -4.61
C GLN A 56 -7.90 -3.32 -3.13
N ILE A 57 -8.10 -2.05 -2.79
CA ILE A 57 -8.01 -1.50 -1.44
C ILE A 57 -9.14 -0.50 -1.22
N LYS A 58 -9.39 -0.14 0.03
CA LYS A 58 -10.24 0.97 0.44
C LYS A 58 -9.36 2.16 0.83
N GLY A 59 -9.94 3.35 0.78
CA GLY A 59 -9.26 4.54 1.25
C GLY A 59 -10.23 5.69 1.52
N LYS A 60 -9.87 6.52 2.48
CA LYS A 60 -10.62 7.72 2.86
C LYS A 60 -9.66 8.86 3.12
N ARG A 61 -10.13 10.07 2.88
CA ARG A 61 -9.42 11.30 3.23
C ARG A 61 -9.94 11.83 4.56
N GLU A 62 -9.04 12.03 5.53
CA GLU A 62 -9.31 12.57 6.87
C GLU A 62 -8.30 13.68 7.16
N ASP A 63 -8.76 14.88 7.55
CA ASP A 63 -7.91 16.03 7.90
C ASP A 63 -6.75 16.29 6.91
N ARG A 64 -7.05 16.20 5.61
CA ARG A 64 -6.11 16.36 4.47
C ARG A 64 -5.09 15.23 4.30
N LYS A 65 -5.18 14.15 5.05
CA LYS A 65 -4.38 12.92 4.89
C LYS A 65 -5.22 11.82 4.28
N TRP A 66 -4.59 10.95 3.51
CA TRP A 66 -5.22 9.70 3.06
C TRP A 66 -4.87 8.58 4.03
N ILE A 67 -5.88 7.78 4.34
CA ILE A 67 -5.76 6.49 5.04
C ILE A 67 -6.25 5.38 4.10
N TRP A 68 -5.57 4.23 4.15
CA TRP A 68 -5.74 3.10 3.25
C TRP A 68 -5.84 1.79 4.03
N TRP A 69 -6.67 0.85 3.57
CA TRP A 69 -6.87 -0.46 4.18
C TRP A 69 -7.46 -1.46 3.18
N VAL A 70 -7.56 -2.75 3.54
CA VAL A 70 -8.25 -3.79 2.76
C VAL A 70 -9.65 -4.04 3.31
#